data_AF-A0A4Q7Z9H4-F1
#
_entry.id   AF-A0A4Q7Z9H4-F1
#
_cell.length_a   1.000
_cell.length_b   1.000
_cell.length_c   1.000
_cell.angle_alpha   90.00
_cell.angle_beta   90.00
_cell.angle_gamma   90.00
#
_symmetry.space_group_name_H-M   'P 1'
#
loop_
_entity.id
_entity.type
_entity.pdbx_description
1 polymer ?
#
loop_
_entity_poly.entity_id
_entity_poly.type
_entity_poly.pdbx_seq_one_letter_code
_entity_poly.pdbx_strand_id
1 'polypeptide(L)'
;MKIGSWLGHQLTTWSALAYGQQQLMTALDLTPEANPLAPARRTRRTFEETVQLLELFLHREGRIPAARETIRVDGDTVKLGAWLAKARHRHRADQLPDHHVRLVAALFEGDWTAEDAVPAVLV
;
A
#
# COMPACT_ATOMS: atom_id res chain seq x y z
N MET A 1 15.40 18.26 7.68
CA MET A 1 15.18 18.49 6.23
C MET A 1 15.16 17.14 5.52
N LYS A 2 14.17 16.80 4.68
CA LYS A 2 14.11 15.50 3.97
C LYS A 2 14.71 15.64 2.58
N ILE A 3 15.92 15.11 2.38
CA ILE A 3 16.70 15.22 1.12
C ILE A 3 15.88 14.79 -0.10
N GLY A 4 15.11 13.71 -0.01
CA GLY A 4 14.28 13.25 -1.13
C GLY A 4 13.17 14.23 -1.55
N SER A 5 12.57 14.96 -0.61
CA SER A 5 11.55 15.96 -0.93
C SER A 5 12.17 17.22 -1.54
N TRP A 6 13.36 17.60 -1.08
CA TRP A 6 14.12 18.70 -1.66
C TRP A 6 14.56 18.38 -3.09
N LEU A 7 15.16 17.20 -3.29
CA LEU A 7 15.60 16.73 -4.60
C LEU A 7 14.41 16.60 -5.57
N GLY A 8 13.28 16.06 -5.10
CA GLY A 8 12.05 15.99 -5.89
C GLY A 8 11.59 17.36 -6.38
N HIS A 9 11.62 18.39 -5.52
CA HIS A 9 11.26 19.75 -5.92
C HIS A 9 12.23 20.31 -6.97
N GLN A 10 13.54 20.16 -6.76
CA GLN A 10 14.55 20.64 -7.72
C GLN A 10 14.38 20.01 -9.11
N LEU A 11 14.11 18.71 -9.17
CA LEU A 11 13.90 18.01 -10.43
C LEU A 11 12.59 18.44 -11.12
N THR A 12 11.54 18.74 -10.36
CA THR A 12 10.28 19.26 -10.95
C THR A 12 10.39 20.70 -11.46
N THR A 13 11.31 21.50 -10.91
CA THR A 13 11.56 22.88 -11.34
C THR A 13 12.84 23.01 -12.17
N TRP A 14 13.31 21.93 -12.79
CA TRP A 14 14.61 21.84 -13.46
C TRP A 14 14.89 23.00 -14.41
N SER A 15 13.93 23.37 -15.26
CA SER A 15 14.04 24.46 -16.23
C SER A 15 14.17 25.86 -15.60
N ALA A 16 13.76 26.02 -14.34
CA ALA A 16 13.86 27.27 -13.58
C ALA A 16 15.09 27.31 -12.66
N LEU A 17 15.89 26.24 -12.60
CA LEU A 17 17.12 26.21 -11.82
C LEU A 17 18.21 27.08 -12.46
N ALA A 18 19.07 27.64 -11.61
CA ALA A 18 20.26 28.33 -12.08
C ALA A 18 21.19 27.37 -12.84
N TYR A 19 21.84 27.86 -13.90
CA TYR A 19 22.70 27.05 -14.77
C TYR A 19 23.79 26.27 -14.00
N GLY A 20 24.47 26.92 -13.05
CA GLY A 20 25.49 26.25 -12.22
C GLY A 20 24.92 25.12 -11.35
N GLN A 21 23.64 25.21 -10.97
CA GLN A 21 22.97 24.18 -10.20
C GLN A 21 22.62 22.97 -11.07
N GLN A 22 22.16 23.20 -12.31
CA GLN A 22 21.97 22.13 -13.30
C GLN A 22 23.28 21.41 -13.60
N GLN A 23 24.40 22.13 -13.74
CA GLN A 23 25.71 21.53 -13.96
C GLN A 23 26.17 20.64 -12.79
N LEU A 24 26.01 21.11 -11.55
CA LEU A 24 26.34 20.31 -10.36
C LEU A 24 25.48 19.04 -10.25
N MET A 25 24.18 19.15 -10.52
CA MET A 25 23.28 18.00 -10.49
C MET A 25 23.57 17.00 -11.62
N THR A 26 23.92 17.50 -12.81
CA THR A 26 24.32 16.67 -13.96
C THR A 26 25.63 15.92 -13.67
N ALA A 27 26.60 16.57 -13.02
CA ALA A 27 27.85 15.93 -12.62
C ALA A 27 27.67 14.78 -11.61
N LEU A 28 26.50 14.72 -10.95
CA LEU A 28 26.12 13.67 -10.00
C LEU A 28 25.13 12.66 -10.60
N ASP A 29 24.84 12.71 -11.91
CA ASP A 29 23.78 11.93 -12.59
C ASP A 29 22.37 12.10 -11.96
N LEU A 30 22.12 13.25 -11.33
CA LEU A 30 20.84 13.63 -10.76
C LEU A 30 20.05 14.52 -11.71
N THR A 31 19.77 14.03 -12.92
CA THR A 31 18.93 14.73 -13.91
C THR A 31 17.50 14.21 -13.88
N PRO A 32 16.51 14.96 -14.38
CA PRO A 32 15.11 14.49 -14.44
C PRO A 32 14.94 13.14 -15.16
N GLU A 33 15.81 12.85 -16.14
CA GLU A 33 15.77 11.66 -16.98
C GLU A 33 16.58 10.48 -16.42
N ALA A 34 17.66 10.75 -15.68
CA ALA A 34 18.58 9.72 -15.19
C ALA A 34 18.49 9.49 -13.67
N ASN A 35 17.64 10.22 -12.94
CA ASN A 35 17.60 10.19 -11.48
C ASN A 35 17.39 8.77 -10.91
N PRO A 36 18.43 8.12 -10.34
CA PRO A 36 18.31 6.79 -9.76
C PRO A 36 17.57 6.80 -8.41
N LEU A 37 17.34 7.99 -7.86
CA LEU A 37 16.63 8.24 -6.61
C LEU A 37 15.17 8.63 -6.84
N ALA A 38 14.70 8.63 -8.10
CA ALA A 38 13.29 8.82 -8.38
C ALA A 38 12.54 7.73 -7.63
N PRO A 39 11.68 8.07 -6.64
CA PRO A 39 10.92 7.04 -5.95
C PRO A 39 10.13 6.31 -7.03
N ALA A 40 10.36 5.00 -7.16
CA ALA A 40 9.55 4.15 -8.02
C ALA A 40 8.09 4.52 -7.75
N ARG A 41 7.36 4.92 -8.79
CA ARG A 41 5.96 5.34 -8.66
C ARG A 41 5.22 4.20 -7.99
N ARG A 42 4.99 4.32 -6.68
CA ARG A 42 4.22 3.34 -5.93
C ARG A 42 2.78 3.53 -6.33
N THR A 43 2.30 2.68 -7.22
CA THR A 43 0.87 2.59 -7.49
C THR A 43 0.21 2.22 -6.17
N ARG A 44 -0.61 3.13 -5.65
CA ARG A 44 -1.38 2.86 -4.44
C ARG A 44 -2.34 1.72 -4.77
N ARG A 45 -2.23 0.60 -4.05
CA ARG A 45 -3.15 -0.52 -4.24
C ARG A 45 -4.59 -0.09 -3.99
N THR A 46 -5.49 -0.60 -4.83
CA THR A 46 -6.92 -0.47 -4.64
C THR A 46 -7.39 -1.31 -3.45
N PHE A 47 -8.65 -1.13 -3.05
CA PHE A 47 -9.23 -1.92 -1.98
C PHE A 47 -9.33 -3.38 -2.42
N GLU A 48 -9.79 -3.61 -3.64
CA GLU A 48 -9.98 -4.89 -4.30
C GLU A 48 -8.66 -5.67 -4.41
N GLU A 49 -7.58 -5.01 -4.82
CA GLU A 49 -6.25 -5.61 -4.85
C GLU A 49 -5.81 -6.05 -3.45
N THR A 50 -6.11 -5.26 -2.41
CA THR A 50 -5.76 -5.63 -1.04
C THR A 50 -6.65 -6.77 -0.51
N VAL A 51 -7.91 -6.89 -0.96
CA VAL A 51 -8.78 -8.04 -0.68
C VAL A 51 -8.22 -9.31 -1.30
N GLN A 52 -7.73 -9.27 -2.55
CA GLN A 52 -7.09 -10.45 -3.16
C GLN A 52 -5.83 -10.89 -2.40
N LEU A 53 -5.05 -9.94 -1.88
CA LEU A 53 -3.91 -10.28 -1.02
C LEU A 53 -4.36 -10.89 0.31
N LEU A 54 -5.48 -10.44 0.88
CA LEU A 54 -6.08 -11.06 2.05
C LEU A 54 -6.52 -12.49 1.74
N GLU A 55 -7.27 -12.69 0.66
CA GLU A 55 -7.73 -14.01 0.22
C GLU A 55 -6.56 -14.98 0.05
N LEU A 56 -5.49 -14.58 -0.67
CA LEU A 56 -4.30 -15.40 -0.84
C LEU A 56 -3.63 -15.74 0.49
N PHE A 57 -3.55 -14.77 1.41
CA PHE A 57 -3.01 -15.00 2.75
C PHE A 57 -3.84 -16.04 3.52
N LEU A 58 -5.17 -15.89 3.50
CA LEU A 58 -6.08 -16.83 4.17
C LEU A 58 -5.91 -18.24 3.61
N HIS A 59 -5.82 -18.39 2.28
CA HIS A 59 -5.60 -19.68 1.64
C HIS A 59 -4.27 -20.32 2.01
N ARG A 60 -3.20 -19.53 2.08
CA ARG A 60 -1.86 -20.03 2.37
C ARG A 60 -1.67 -20.39 3.84
N GLU A 61 -2.16 -19.54 4.74
CA GLU A 61 -1.86 -19.62 6.17
C GLU A 61 -2.97 -20.31 6.96
N GLY A 62 -4.18 -20.45 6.38
CA GLY A 62 -5.32 -21.07 7.04
C GLY A 62 -5.79 -20.33 8.30
N ARG A 63 -5.50 -19.03 8.40
CA ARG A 63 -5.83 -18.20 9.57
C ARG A 63 -5.96 -16.73 9.18
N ILE A 64 -6.57 -15.95 10.07
CA ILE A 64 -6.63 -14.50 9.93
C ILE A 64 -5.23 -13.87 10.14
N PRO A 65 -4.89 -12.79 9.42
CA PRO A 65 -3.70 -12.00 9.71
C PRO A 65 -3.67 -11.49 11.16
N ALA A 66 -2.51 -11.57 11.82
CA ALA A 66 -2.30 -10.91 13.11
C ALA A 66 -2.40 -9.38 12.95
N ALA A 67 -2.69 -8.65 14.04
CA ALA A 67 -2.92 -7.19 13.98
C ALA A 67 -1.77 -6.37 13.35
N ARG A 68 -0.52 -6.86 13.46
CA ARG A 68 0.68 -6.23 12.86
C ARG A 68 1.26 -7.04 11.70
N GLU A 69 0.49 -7.97 11.14
CA GLU A 69 0.92 -8.81 10.03
C GLU A 69 1.32 -7.96 8.81
N THR A 70 2.50 -8.26 8.27
CA THR A 70 3.05 -7.59 7.11
C THR A 70 3.51 -8.60 6.08
N ILE A 71 3.12 -8.39 4.82
CA ILE A 71 3.58 -9.21 3.69
C ILE A 71 4.38 -8.36 2.69
N ARG A 72 5.20 -9.02 1.87
CA ARG A 72 5.99 -8.39 0.80
C ARG A 72 5.38 -8.78 -0.54
N VAL A 73 5.00 -7.78 -1.34
CA VAL A 73 4.34 -7.96 -2.64
C VAL A 73 4.91 -6.91 -3.59
N ASP A 74 5.46 -7.35 -4.73
CA ASP A 74 6.06 -6.48 -5.77
C ASP A 74 7.13 -5.52 -5.22
N GLY A 75 7.92 -5.96 -4.24
CA GLY A 75 8.93 -5.10 -3.60
C GLY A 75 8.36 -4.07 -2.62
N ASP A 76 7.05 -4.07 -2.36
CA ASP A 76 6.39 -3.23 -1.35
C ASP A 76 5.97 -4.03 -0.11
N THR A 77 5.93 -3.36 1.04
CA THR A 77 5.41 -3.93 2.29
C THR A 77 3.93 -3.57 2.43
N VAL A 78 3.07 -4.57 2.49
CA VAL A 78 1.64 -4.40 2.77
C VAL A 78 1.36 -4.76 4.22
N LYS A 79 0.83 -3.81 4.99
CA LYS A 79 0.44 -4.01 6.40
C LYS A 79 -0.96 -4.62 6.48
N LEU A 80 -1.07 -5.89 6.10
CA LEU A 80 -2.35 -6.57 5.90
C LEU A 80 -3.20 -6.61 7.17
N GLY A 81 -2.60 -6.89 8.34
CA GLY A 81 -3.32 -6.88 9.62
C GLY A 81 -3.92 -5.52 9.99
N ALA A 82 -3.12 -4.47 9.83
CA ALA A 82 -3.57 -3.10 10.09
C ALA A 82 -4.66 -2.65 9.10
N TRP A 83 -4.56 -3.08 7.85
CA TRP A 83 -5.59 -2.82 6.84
C TRP A 83 -6.92 -3.49 7.21
N LEU A 84 -6.90 -4.77 7.60
CA LEU A 84 -8.10 -5.51 8.00
C LEU A 84 -8.76 -4.88 9.24
N ALA A 85 -7.97 -4.51 10.25
CA ALA A 85 -8.47 -3.81 11.42
C ALA A 85 -9.14 -2.48 11.05
N LYS A 86 -8.57 -1.73 10.11
CA LYS A 86 -9.15 -0.48 9.62
C LYS A 86 -10.44 -0.72 8.83
N ALA A 87 -10.49 -1.76 8.00
CA ALA A 87 -11.69 -2.15 7.27
C ALA A 87 -12.84 -2.50 8.23
N ARG A 88 -12.57 -3.31 9.27
CA ARG A 88 -13.55 -3.64 10.34
C ARG A 88 -14.07 -2.39 11.04
N HIS A 89 -13.17 -1.48 11.42
CA HIS A 89 -13.56 -0.22 12.05
C HIS A 89 -14.43 0.64 11.13
N ARG A 90 -14.11 0.72 9.83
CA ARG A 90 -14.91 1.47 8.85
C ARG A 90 -16.28 0.84 8.62
N HIS A 91 -16.37 -0.49 8.59
CA HIS A 91 -17.65 -1.21 8.50
C HIS A 91 -18.53 -0.92 9.71
N ARG A 92 -18.01 -1.04 10.94
CA ARG A 92 -18.77 -0.73 12.17
C ARG A 92 -19.22 0.72 12.29
N ALA A 93 -18.58 1.61 11.56
CA ALA A 93 -18.93 3.03 11.51
C ALA A 93 -19.83 3.38 10.30
N ASP A 94 -20.31 2.39 9.54
CA ASP A 94 -21.10 2.56 8.32
C ASP A 94 -20.41 3.42 7.24
N GLN A 95 -19.07 3.40 7.23
CA GLN A 95 -18.21 4.18 6.33
C GLN A 95 -17.49 3.32 5.29
N LEU A 96 -17.85 2.04 5.17
CA LEU A 96 -17.31 1.14 4.16
C LEU A 96 -18.41 0.91 3.10
N PRO A 97 -18.17 1.23 1.81
CA PRO A 97 -19.16 1.01 0.77
C PRO A 97 -19.62 -0.45 0.68
N ASP A 98 -20.90 -0.70 0.41
CA ASP A 98 -21.47 -2.05 0.44
C ASP A 98 -20.74 -3.07 -0.46
N HIS A 99 -20.22 -2.62 -1.61
CA HIS A 99 -19.46 -3.50 -2.49
C HIS A 99 -18.14 -3.96 -1.83
N HIS A 100 -17.45 -3.07 -1.09
CA HIS A 100 -16.27 -3.42 -0.31
C HIS A 100 -16.61 -4.34 0.85
N VAL A 101 -17.76 -4.13 1.51
CA VAL A 101 -18.26 -5.03 2.55
C VAL A 101 -18.44 -6.44 1.98
N ARG A 102 -19.14 -6.57 0.86
CA ARG A 102 -19.37 -7.88 0.20
C ARG A 102 -18.08 -8.59 -0.18
N LEU A 103 -17.09 -7.86 -0.69
CA LEU A 103 -15.80 -8.43 -1.06
C LEU A 103 -15.07 -9.04 0.13
N VAL A 104 -15.06 -8.36 1.29
CA VAL A 104 -14.40 -8.92 2.48
C VAL A 104 -15.24 -10.02 3.11
N ALA A 105 -16.56 -9.83 3.22
CA ALA A 105 -17.47 -10.80 3.83
C ALA A 105 -17.42 -12.15 3.10
N ALA A 106 -17.25 -12.16 1.78
CA ALA A 106 -17.12 -13.40 0.99
C ALA A 106 -15.90 -14.27 1.37
N LEU A 107 -14.92 -13.72 2.08
CA LEU A 107 -13.71 -14.46 2.51
C LEU A 107 -13.87 -15.19 3.85
N PHE A 108 -14.96 -14.97 4.56
CA PHE A 108 -15.18 -15.50 5.91
C PHE A 108 -16.53 -16.17 6.02
N GLU A 109 -16.63 -17.11 6.95
CA GLU A 109 -17.91 -17.62 7.41
C GLU A 109 -18.50 -16.68 8.47
N GLY A 110 -19.72 -16.21 8.23
CA GLY A 110 -20.43 -15.35 9.17
C GLY A 110 -19.89 -13.91 9.24
N ASP A 111 -19.86 -13.34 10.46
CA ASP A 111 -19.43 -11.96 10.67
C ASP A 111 -17.90 -11.84 10.62
N TRP A 112 -17.38 -11.38 9.47
CA TRP A 112 -15.96 -11.11 9.26
C TRP A 112 -15.37 -10.05 10.20
N THR A 113 -16.19 -9.30 10.94
CA THR A 113 -15.72 -8.34 11.94
C THR A 113 -15.41 -8.96 13.29
N ALA A 114 -15.88 -10.18 13.56
CA ALA A 114 -15.59 -10.89 14.80
C ALA A 114 -14.09 -11.17 14.96
N GLU A 115 -13.62 -11.28 16.21
CA GLU A 115 -12.22 -11.59 16.49
C GLU A 115 -11.86 -13.05 16.13
N ASP A 116 -12.84 -13.93 16.22
CA ASP A 116 -12.80 -15.36 15.92
C ASP A 116 -13.35 -15.70 14.51
N ALA A 117 -13.47 -14.71 13.62
CA ALA A 117 -13.99 -14.91 12.27
C ALA A 117 -13.26 -16.04 11.52
N VAL A 118 -13.99 -17.03 11.04
CA VAL A 118 -13.41 -18.21 10.39
C VAL A 118 -13.19 -17.92 8.91
N PRO A 119 -11.97 -18.10 8.37
CA PRO A 119 -11.75 -18.01 6.92
C PRO A 119 -12.55 -19.08 6.18
N ALA A 120 -13.26 -18.70 5.12
CA ALA A 120 -14.11 -19.62 4.35
C ALA A 120 -13.32 -20.74 3.63
N VAL A 121 -12.01 -20.58 3.46
CA VAL A 121 -11.12 -21.59 2.87
C VAL A 121 -10.90 -22.82 3.76
N LEU A 122 -11.27 -22.76 5.04
CA LEU A 122 -11.08 -23.86 5.99
C LEU A 122 -12.22 -24.89 6.00
N VAL A 123 -13.23 -24.71 5.13
CA VAL A 123 -14.46 -25.52 5.10
C VAL A 123 -14.61 -26.27 3.79
#